data_AF-A0A6J8DR96-F1
#
_entry.id   AF-A0A6J8DR96-F1
#
_cell.length_a   1.000
_cell.length_b   1.000
_cell.length_c   1.000
_cell.angle_alpha   90.00
_cell.angle_beta   90.00
_cell.angle_gamma   90.00
#
_symmetry.space_group_name_H-M   'P 1'
#
loop_
_entity.id
_entity.type
_entity.pdbx_description
1 polymer ?
#
loop_
_entity_poly.entity_id
_entity_poly.type
_entity_poly.pdbx_seq_one_letter_code
_entity_poly.pdbx_strand_id
1 'polypeptide(L)'
;MEHMVDSVNDYLYWSNLDDSKIMRSTLNGSMITIILDYNGYGSVGFLELDSEEGIGISDDYIFFSEPNQMKQFIKNSSNLETFWKFLDDYISDMTLYEKTGSTECTEYTEIKNEEKRSKDYITDFSSDQVINDDYLKEGWYRMISANGDKMPLSTPGTMHCRTIYPIWLNGNLPAEDDGIVSREACVQKENDIVNSSLT
;
A
#
# COMPACT_ATOMS: atom_id res chain seq x y z
N MET A 1 -28.86 -2.31 -2.52
CA MET A 1 -28.29 -2.52 -1.18
C MET A 1 -27.44 -3.76 -1.25
N GLU A 2 -26.14 -3.56 -1.39
CA GLU A 2 -25.18 -4.65 -1.38
C GLU A 2 -24.81 -4.99 0.06
N HIS A 3 -24.71 -6.28 0.32
CA HIS A 3 -24.42 -6.81 1.64
C HIS A 3 -23.49 -7.98 1.50
N MET A 4 -22.77 -8.28 2.56
CA MET A 4 -21.84 -9.39 2.55
C MET A 4 -21.71 -10.07 3.88
N VAL A 5 -21.53 -11.39 3.77
CA VAL A 5 -21.50 -12.30 4.91
C VAL A 5 -20.06 -12.77 5.07
N ASP A 6 -19.45 -12.38 6.18
CA ASP A 6 -18.24 -13.00 6.69
C ASP A 6 -18.68 -14.17 7.58
N SER A 7 -18.81 -15.35 6.96
CA SER A 7 -19.23 -16.58 7.66
C SER A 7 -18.14 -17.15 8.56
N VAL A 8 -16.90 -16.66 8.47
CA VAL A 8 -15.79 -17.07 9.32
C VAL A 8 -15.86 -16.34 10.66
N ASN A 9 -16.16 -15.04 10.62
CA ASN A 9 -16.22 -14.18 11.81
C ASN A 9 -17.65 -13.90 12.31
N ASP A 10 -18.66 -14.55 11.71
CA ASP A 10 -20.08 -14.39 12.04
C ASP A 10 -20.57 -12.93 11.97
N TYR A 11 -20.17 -12.21 10.92
CA TYR A 11 -20.61 -10.84 10.67
C TYR A 11 -21.27 -10.63 9.30
N LEU A 12 -22.27 -9.75 9.28
CA LEU A 12 -22.90 -9.18 8.10
C LEU A 12 -22.45 -7.71 7.98
N TYR A 13 -22.06 -7.30 6.78
CA TYR A 13 -21.67 -5.92 6.49
C TYR A 13 -22.54 -5.36 5.37
N TRP A 14 -22.86 -4.07 5.47
CA TRP A 14 -23.60 -3.36 4.42
C TRP A 14 -23.27 -1.86 4.44
N SER A 15 -23.44 -1.23 3.28
CA SER A 15 -23.42 0.23 3.17
C SER A 15 -24.83 0.80 3.41
N ASN A 16 -24.89 1.90 4.16
CA ASN A 16 -26.07 2.75 4.27
C ASN A 16 -25.79 4.04 3.50
N LEU A 17 -26.31 4.08 2.27
CA LEU A 17 -26.04 5.15 1.30
C LEU A 17 -26.62 6.49 1.76
N ASP A 18 -27.83 6.48 2.32
CA ASP A 18 -28.53 7.70 2.77
C ASP A 18 -27.77 8.44 3.88
N ASP A 19 -27.00 7.70 4.68
CA ASP A 19 -26.27 8.24 5.84
C ASP A 19 -24.75 8.23 5.64
N SER A 20 -24.25 7.84 4.47
CA SER A 20 -22.83 7.65 4.17
C SER A 20 -22.11 6.87 5.29
N LYS A 21 -22.64 5.69 5.64
CA LYS A 21 -22.12 4.86 6.73
C LYS A 21 -21.87 3.44 6.27
N ILE A 22 -20.83 2.83 6.82
CA ILE A 22 -20.64 1.38 6.74
C ILE A 22 -21.04 0.76 8.07
N MET A 23 -21.90 -0.23 7.96
CA MET A 23 -22.53 -0.90 9.07
C MET A 23 -22.05 -2.35 9.14
N ARG A 24 -21.96 -2.86 10.37
CA ARG A 24 -21.71 -4.27 10.65
C ARG A 24 -22.73 -4.78 11.66
N SER A 25 -23.19 -6.02 11.49
CA SER A 25 -23.92 -6.73 12.53
C SER A 25 -23.47 -8.16 12.72
N THR A 26 -23.73 -8.74 13.88
CA THR A 26 -23.67 -10.20 14.03
C THR A 26 -24.69 -10.86 13.09
N LEU A 27 -24.44 -12.10 12.64
CA LEU A 27 -25.35 -12.79 11.70
C LEU A 27 -26.77 -13.00 12.24
N ASN A 28 -26.95 -13.04 13.56
CA ASN A 28 -28.26 -13.11 14.21
C ASN A 28 -28.93 -11.74 14.38
N GLY A 29 -28.30 -10.65 13.91
CA GLY A 29 -28.79 -9.28 14.01
C GLY A 29 -28.76 -8.66 15.42
N SER A 30 -28.17 -9.34 16.41
CA SER A 30 -28.25 -8.90 17.82
C SER A 30 -27.36 -7.70 18.15
N MET A 31 -26.30 -7.45 17.39
CA MET A 31 -25.42 -6.29 17.57
C MET A 31 -25.29 -5.58 16.23
N ILE A 32 -25.60 -4.30 16.18
CA ILE A 32 -25.39 -3.43 15.01
C ILE A 32 -24.42 -2.34 15.42
N THR A 33 -23.33 -2.18 14.67
CA THR A 33 -22.29 -1.19 14.92
C THR A 33 -22.01 -0.40 13.65
N ILE A 34 -21.91 0.93 13.79
CA ILE A 34 -21.32 1.77 12.74
C ILE A 34 -19.82 1.50 12.81
N ILE A 35 -19.27 0.95 11.73
CA ILE A 35 -17.82 0.78 11.63
C ILE A 35 -17.19 2.00 10.98
N LEU A 36 -17.92 2.73 10.12
CA LEU A 36 -17.49 3.97 9.48
C LEU A 36 -18.64 4.97 9.36
N ASP A 37 -18.35 6.23 9.68
CA ASP A 37 -19.27 7.36 9.56
C ASP A 37 -18.60 8.51 8.79
N TYR A 38 -18.93 8.66 7.50
CA TYR A 38 -18.29 9.67 6.64
C TYR A 38 -18.78 11.09 6.96
N ASN A 39 -19.98 11.24 7.49
CA ASN A 39 -20.56 12.55 7.83
C ASN A 39 -19.89 13.22 9.05
N GLY A 40 -19.21 12.45 9.89
CA GLY A 40 -18.51 12.95 11.07
C GLY A 40 -17.23 13.74 10.79
N TYR A 41 -16.70 13.71 9.56
CA TYR A 41 -15.36 14.24 9.24
C TYR A 41 -15.34 15.61 8.55
N GLY A 42 -16.50 16.25 8.32
CA GLY A 42 -16.60 17.63 7.87
C GLY A 42 -15.93 17.90 6.51
N SER A 43 -16.70 17.85 5.43
CA SER A 43 -16.29 18.33 4.09
C SER A 43 -14.85 18.01 3.66
N VAL A 44 -14.39 16.78 3.91
CA VAL A 44 -13.27 16.18 3.15
C VAL A 44 -13.88 15.73 1.81
N GLY A 45 -13.98 16.66 0.87
CA GLY A 45 -14.87 16.60 -0.28
C GLY A 45 -14.53 15.60 -1.39
N PHE A 46 -14.32 14.31 -1.11
CA PHE A 46 -13.97 13.30 -2.13
C PHE A 46 -14.50 11.89 -1.87
N LEU A 47 -15.57 11.72 -1.10
CA LEU A 47 -16.26 10.43 -0.94
C LEU A 47 -17.75 10.61 -1.19
N GLU A 48 -18.22 10.05 -2.28
CA GLU A 48 -19.59 10.06 -2.72
C GLU A 48 -19.95 8.58 -2.93
N LEU A 49 -20.81 8.01 -2.06
CA LEU A 49 -21.24 6.61 -2.18
C LEU A 49 -22.42 6.49 -3.17
N ASP A 50 -22.46 7.34 -4.21
CA ASP A 50 -23.73 7.68 -4.87
C ASP A 50 -24.00 6.87 -6.15
N SER A 51 -23.21 5.83 -6.46
CA SER A 51 -23.55 4.98 -7.61
C SER A 51 -23.01 3.55 -7.52
N GLU A 52 -23.93 2.58 -7.34
CA GLU A 52 -23.73 1.14 -7.54
C GLU A 52 -22.38 0.60 -7.04
N GLU A 53 -22.23 0.61 -5.72
CA GLU A 53 -20.95 0.35 -5.07
C GLU A 53 -20.88 -1.06 -4.45
N GLY A 54 -19.95 -1.84 -5.01
CA GLY A 54 -19.51 -3.14 -4.53
C GLY A 54 -18.88 -3.07 -3.15
N ILE A 55 -19.30 -3.97 -2.25
CA ILE A 55 -18.61 -4.21 -0.98
C ILE A 55 -17.86 -5.56 -1.04
N GLY A 56 -16.56 -5.51 -0.77
CA GLY A 56 -15.62 -6.65 -0.80
C GLY A 56 -15.06 -6.95 0.60
N ILE A 57 -14.75 -8.20 0.92
CA ILE A 57 -14.07 -8.60 2.15
C ILE A 57 -12.99 -9.61 1.78
N SER A 58 -11.79 -9.38 2.28
CA SER A 58 -10.71 -10.38 2.25
C SER A 58 -9.87 -10.21 3.50
N ASP A 59 -9.60 -11.31 4.21
CA ASP A 59 -8.78 -11.33 5.41
C ASP A 59 -9.19 -10.24 6.43
N ASP A 60 -8.29 -9.31 6.73
CA ASP A 60 -8.49 -8.20 7.64
C ASP A 60 -9.08 -6.95 6.97
N TYR A 61 -9.43 -7.01 5.69
CA TYR A 61 -9.84 -5.87 4.88
C TYR A 61 -11.31 -5.90 4.47
N ILE A 62 -11.91 -4.72 4.36
CA ILE A 62 -13.14 -4.47 3.62
C ILE A 62 -12.83 -3.50 2.50
N PHE A 63 -13.37 -3.78 1.32
CA PHE A 63 -13.20 -3.03 0.09
C PHE A 63 -14.51 -2.36 -0.31
N PHE A 64 -14.41 -1.19 -0.91
CA PHE A 64 -15.55 -0.44 -1.45
C PHE A 64 -15.18 0.09 -2.82
N SER A 65 -16.05 -0.09 -3.82
CA SER A 65 -15.87 0.54 -5.12
C SER A 65 -16.52 1.91 -5.13
N GLU A 66 -15.81 2.93 -5.60
CA GLU A 66 -16.34 4.23 -6.00
C GLU A 66 -16.16 4.42 -7.51
N PRO A 67 -16.79 5.42 -8.14
CA PRO A 67 -16.55 5.75 -9.53
C PRO A 67 -15.05 5.95 -9.81
N ASN A 68 -14.46 5.00 -10.56
CA ASN A 68 -13.05 4.98 -10.98
C ASN A 68 -12.01 4.64 -9.90
N GLN A 69 -12.41 4.20 -8.70
CA GLN A 69 -11.45 3.79 -7.66
C GLN A 69 -12.00 2.70 -6.74
N MET A 70 -11.10 1.91 -6.16
CA MET A 70 -11.42 0.97 -5.07
C MET A 70 -10.71 1.44 -3.81
N LYS A 71 -11.42 1.45 -2.69
CA LYS A 71 -10.89 1.83 -1.37
C LYS A 71 -10.88 0.62 -0.45
N GLN A 72 -9.92 0.54 0.47
CA GLN A 72 -9.80 -0.55 1.44
C GLN A 72 -9.64 -0.03 2.87
N PHE A 73 -10.16 -0.78 3.85
CA PHE A 73 -10.04 -0.48 5.28
C PHE A 73 -9.79 -1.75 6.10
N ILE A 74 -9.05 -1.63 7.21
CA ILE A 74 -8.77 -2.74 8.14
C ILE A 74 -9.89 -2.90 9.16
N LYS A 75 -10.61 -4.05 9.12
CA LYS A 75 -11.80 -4.42 9.92
C LYS A 75 -11.75 -4.06 11.41
N ASN A 76 -10.56 -4.09 12.02
CA ASN A 76 -10.36 -3.94 13.47
C ASN A 76 -9.41 -2.78 13.85
N SER A 77 -9.20 -1.80 12.97
CA SER A 77 -8.37 -0.64 13.33
C SER A 77 -9.06 0.24 14.37
N SER A 78 -8.44 0.41 15.53
CA SER A 78 -8.84 1.37 16.57
C SER A 78 -8.21 2.76 16.41
N ASN A 79 -7.32 2.91 15.42
CA ASN A 79 -6.57 4.14 15.18
C ASN A 79 -6.96 4.76 13.83
N LEU A 80 -7.49 5.99 13.91
CA LEU A 80 -7.92 6.82 12.79
C LEU A 80 -6.76 7.32 11.90
N GLU A 81 -5.51 7.28 12.32
CA GLU A 81 -4.36 7.61 11.46
C GLU A 81 -3.98 6.44 10.54
N THR A 82 -4.06 5.19 11.04
CA THR A 82 -3.97 3.98 10.21
C THR A 82 -5.16 3.82 9.27
N PHE A 83 -6.29 4.41 9.66
CA PHE A 83 -7.53 4.46 8.88
C PHE A 83 -7.37 5.28 7.59
N TRP A 84 -6.48 6.28 7.57
CA TRP A 84 -6.14 7.07 6.39
C TRP A 84 -4.90 6.59 5.63
N LYS A 85 -4.35 5.40 5.93
CA LYS A 85 -3.13 4.92 5.27
C LYS A 85 -3.32 4.64 3.76
N PHE A 86 -4.52 4.77 3.20
CA PHE A 86 -4.79 4.42 1.81
C PHE A 86 -5.79 5.38 1.13
N LEU A 87 -5.37 6.63 0.90
CA LEU A 87 -5.99 7.49 -0.12
C LEU A 87 -5.14 7.64 -1.38
N ASP A 88 -3.92 7.10 -1.43
CA ASP A 88 -3.02 7.22 -2.60
C ASP A 88 -2.79 5.92 -3.38
N ASP A 89 -3.27 4.75 -2.92
CA ASP A 89 -3.28 3.56 -3.77
C ASP A 89 -4.52 3.61 -4.66
N TYR A 90 -4.37 4.25 -5.82
CA TYR A 90 -5.19 3.93 -6.98
C TYR A 90 -5.07 2.42 -7.25
N ILE A 91 -5.99 1.61 -6.72
CA ILE A 91 -6.10 0.20 -7.09
C ILE A 91 -6.61 0.17 -8.54
N SER A 92 -5.69 0.37 -9.48
CA SER A 92 -5.94 0.34 -10.92
C SER A 92 -5.98 -1.08 -11.47
N ASP A 93 -5.53 -2.06 -10.68
CA ASP A 93 -5.52 -3.48 -11.04
C ASP A 93 -5.86 -4.32 -9.80
N MET A 94 -7.14 -4.60 -9.58
CA MET A 94 -7.56 -5.64 -8.64
C MET A 94 -7.36 -6.99 -9.31
N THR A 95 -6.11 -7.46 -9.34
CA THR A 95 -5.79 -8.83 -9.70
C THR A 95 -6.10 -9.72 -8.49
N LEU A 96 -6.93 -10.75 -8.67
CA LEU A 96 -7.16 -11.77 -7.63
C LEU A 96 -5.85 -12.51 -7.37
N TYR A 97 -5.09 -12.08 -6.37
CA TYR A 97 -3.92 -12.80 -5.90
C TYR A 97 -4.37 -14.00 -5.08
N GLU A 98 -4.33 -15.20 -5.66
CA GLU A 98 -3.98 -16.34 -4.82
C GLU A 98 -2.60 -16.02 -4.26
N LYS A 99 -2.50 -15.80 -2.95
CA LYS A 99 -1.21 -15.81 -2.23
C LYS A 99 -0.65 -17.23 -2.30
N THR A 100 -0.19 -17.61 -3.48
CA THR A 100 0.79 -18.66 -3.66
C THR A 100 2.05 -18.11 -3.01
N GLY A 101 2.51 -18.80 -1.97
CA GLY A 101 3.56 -18.29 -1.09
C GLY A 101 4.70 -17.68 -1.90
N SER A 102 5.09 -16.45 -1.51
CA SER A 102 6.32 -15.80 -1.96
C SER A 102 7.41 -16.87 -2.01
N THR A 103 7.83 -17.22 -3.22
CA THR A 103 8.99 -18.08 -3.42
C THR A 103 10.21 -17.19 -3.30
N GLU A 104 11.29 -17.72 -2.73
CA GLU A 104 12.56 -17.01 -2.64
C GLU A 104 12.94 -16.44 -4.02
N CYS A 105 13.76 -15.39 -4.03
CA CYS A 105 14.22 -14.71 -5.26
C CYS A 105 15.19 -15.60 -6.06
N THR A 106 14.71 -16.74 -6.56
CA THR A 106 15.47 -17.67 -7.41
C THR A 106 15.36 -17.28 -8.88
N GLU A 107 14.25 -16.64 -9.26
CA GLU A 107 14.06 -16.02 -10.57
C GLU A 107 13.80 -14.52 -10.38
N TYR A 108 14.53 -13.69 -11.13
CA TYR A 108 14.41 -12.23 -11.08
C TYR A 108 14.64 -11.60 -12.44
N THR A 109 14.10 -10.38 -12.61
CA THR A 109 14.39 -9.54 -13.77
C THR A 109 15.51 -8.56 -13.45
N GLU A 110 16.52 -8.51 -14.30
CA GLU A 110 17.62 -7.56 -14.16
C GLU A 110 17.22 -6.18 -14.69
N ILE A 111 17.31 -5.16 -13.84
CA ILE A 111 17.16 -3.75 -14.23
C ILE A 111 18.56 -3.22 -14.51
N LYS A 112 18.84 -2.92 -15.79
CA LYS A 112 20.16 -2.48 -16.29
C LYS A 112 20.12 -1.02 -16.72
N ASN A 113 21.30 -0.40 -16.81
CA ASN A 113 21.48 0.97 -17.32
C ASN A 113 20.74 2.03 -16.49
N GLU A 114 20.50 1.75 -15.22
CA GLU A 114 19.80 2.64 -14.28
C GLU A 114 20.78 3.25 -13.26
N GLU A 115 21.92 3.73 -13.75
CA GLU A 115 23.01 4.29 -12.92
C GLU A 115 22.57 5.47 -12.06
N LYS A 116 21.55 6.20 -12.54
CA LYS A 116 20.97 7.35 -11.86
C LYS A 116 20.05 6.97 -10.69
N ARG A 117 19.71 5.68 -10.53
CA ARG A 117 19.03 5.14 -9.33
C ARG A 117 20.00 4.85 -8.18
N SER A 118 21.31 5.02 -8.39
CA SER A 118 22.29 4.86 -7.32
C SER A 118 22.13 5.94 -6.25
N LYS A 119 22.44 5.57 -5.00
CA LYS A 119 22.49 6.46 -3.84
C LYS A 119 23.44 7.62 -3.96
N ASP A 120 24.46 7.49 -4.81
CA ASP A 120 25.47 8.53 -5.00
C ASP A 120 25.07 9.51 -6.11
N TYR A 121 23.94 9.26 -6.80
CA TYR A 121 23.42 10.15 -7.82
C TYR A 121 22.51 11.21 -7.20
N ILE A 122 22.94 12.47 -7.28
CA ILE A 122 22.12 13.64 -6.95
C ILE A 122 21.21 13.93 -8.13
N THR A 123 19.90 13.99 -7.88
CA THR A 123 18.87 14.22 -8.89
C THR A 123 18.82 15.67 -9.28
N ASP A 124 18.95 15.95 -10.57
CA ASP A 124 18.72 17.28 -11.12
C ASP A 124 17.32 17.33 -11.73
N PHE A 125 16.32 17.76 -10.96
CA PHE A 125 14.92 17.85 -11.42
C PHE A 125 14.70 18.82 -12.60
N SER A 126 15.71 19.60 -12.99
CA SER A 126 15.63 20.45 -14.19
C SER A 126 15.92 19.70 -15.49
N SER A 127 16.68 18.59 -15.41
CA SER A 127 17.16 17.84 -16.58
C SER A 127 16.87 16.34 -16.51
N ASP A 128 16.66 15.79 -15.31
CA ASP A 128 16.27 14.42 -15.09
C ASP A 128 14.76 14.26 -15.18
N GLN A 129 14.34 13.34 -16.05
CA GLN A 129 12.98 12.82 -15.99
C GLN A 129 12.82 12.04 -14.67
N VAL A 130 11.73 12.24 -13.95
CA VAL A 130 11.40 11.36 -12.82
C VAL A 130 11.14 9.97 -13.41
N ILE A 131 11.80 8.93 -12.88
CA ILE A 131 11.42 7.56 -13.22
C ILE A 131 10.33 7.15 -12.26
N ASN A 132 9.26 6.61 -12.80
CA ASN A 132 8.23 5.98 -12.03
C ASN A 132 8.31 4.46 -12.23
N ASP A 133 8.15 3.72 -11.14
CA ASP A 133 8.14 2.26 -11.11
C ASP A 133 6.74 1.68 -11.37
N ASP A 134 5.72 2.52 -11.57
CA ASP A 134 4.33 2.12 -11.89
C ASP A 134 4.19 1.18 -13.12
N TYR A 135 5.20 1.14 -14.00
CA TYR A 135 5.22 0.26 -15.17
C TYR A 135 5.95 -1.07 -14.94
N LEU A 136 6.60 -1.24 -13.79
CA LEU A 136 7.19 -2.53 -13.40
C LEU A 136 6.05 -3.49 -13.06
N LYS A 137 6.04 -4.64 -13.72
CA LYS A 137 5.12 -5.72 -13.36
C LYS A 137 5.53 -6.28 -12.01
N GLU A 138 4.59 -6.84 -11.28
CA GLU A 138 4.92 -7.58 -10.06
C GLU A 138 5.97 -8.67 -10.35
N GLY A 139 6.95 -8.79 -9.45
CA GLY A 139 8.01 -9.79 -9.54
C GLY A 139 9.26 -9.38 -8.79
N TRP A 140 10.22 -10.29 -8.75
CA TRP A 140 11.53 -10.03 -8.17
C TRP A 140 12.42 -9.28 -9.17
N TYR A 141 13.08 -8.22 -8.70
CA TYR A 141 14.00 -7.43 -9.52
C TYR A 141 15.38 -7.33 -8.89
N ARG A 142 16.41 -7.34 -9.73
CA ARG A 142 17.79 -7.09 -9.33
C ARG A 142 18.36 -5.90 -10.08
N MET A 143 18.74 -4.87 -9.33
CA MET A 143 19.46 -3.72 -9.88
C MET A 143 20.88 -4.14 -10.28
N ILE A 144 21.23 -3.91 -11.54
CA ILE A 144 22.58 -4.13 -12.07
C ILE A 144 23.06 -2.80 -12.64
N SER A 145 23.82 -2.06 -11.84
CA SER A 145 24.41 -0.80 -12.27
C SER A 145 25.89 -0.72 -11.92
N ALA A 146 26.64 0.09 -12.67
CA ALA A 146 28.06 0.36 -12.38
C ALA A 146 28.26 1.07 -11.02
N ASN A 147 27.21 1.75 -10.52
CA ASN A 147 27.24 2.55 -9.30
C ASN A 147 26.54 1.87 -8.11
N GLY A 148 26.37 0.55 -8.18
CA GLY A 148 25.83 -0.27 -7.09
C GLY A 148 24.64 -1.14 -7.51
N ASP A 149 24.48 -2.24 -6.79
CA ASP A 149 23.48 -3.29 -7.01
C ASP A 149 22.64 -3.59 -5.74
N LYS A 150 22.80 -2.78 -4.70
CA LYS A 150 22.23 -3.00 -3.36
C LYS A 150 21.51 -1.77 -2.84
N MET A 151 20.43 -2.00 -2.09
CA MET A 151 19.74 -0.94 -1.36
C MET A 151 20.69 -0.30 -0.34
N PRO A 152 20.66 1.03 -0.16
CA PRO A 152 21.49 1.72 0.83
C PRO A 152 21.12 1.26 2.24
N LEU A 153 22.12 1.11 3.11
CA LEU A 153 21.93 0.80 4.53
C LEU A 153 21.93 2.05 5.43
N SER A 154 21.97 3.22 4.80
CA SER A 154 21.93 4.53 5.45
C SER A 154 21.22 5.51 4.54
N THR A 155 20.62 6.55 5.12
CA THR A 155 19.95 7.60 4.35
C THR A 155 20.91 8.22 3.32
N PRO A 156 20.54 8.27 2.03
CA PRO A 156 21.29 9.00 1.01
C PRO A 156 21.02 10.51 1.04
N GLY A 157 20.11 11.00 1.89
CA GLY A 157 19.63 12.39 1.86
C GLY A 157 18.46 12.58 0.90
N THR A 158 17.81 13.74 0.90
CA THR A 158 16.73 14.05 -0.06
C THR A 158 17.29 14.23 -1.47
N MET A 159 16.45 14.08 -2.50
CA MET A 159 16.80 14.36 -3.90
C MET A 159 17.90 13.45 -4.50
N HIS A 160 18.03 12.21 -4.03
CA HIS A 160 18.97 11.23 -4.59
C HIS A 160 18.23 10.11 -5.34
N CYS A 161 18.95 9.27 -6.08
CA CYS A 161 18.41 8.08 -6.76
C CYS A 161 17.28 8.37 -7.77
N ARG A 162 17.22 9.59 -8.33
CA ARG A 162 16.09 10.08 -9.16
C ARG A 162 14.73 10.14 -8.46
N THR A 163 14.73 10.28 -7.14
CA THR A 163 13.51 10.52 -6.35
C THR A 163 13.70 11.67 -5.36
N ILE A 164 12.59 12.33 -5.01
CA ILE A 164 12.58 13.38 -3.97
C ILE A 164 12.78 12.75 -2.59
N TYR A 165 12.20 11.56 -2.38
CA TYR A 165 12.17 10.85 -1.09
C TYR A 165 12.81 9.46 -1.20
N PRO A 166 14.15 9.35 -1.10
CA PRO A 166 14.82 8.07 -1.21
C PRO A 166 14.46 7.11 -0.07
N ILE A 167 14.47 5.82 -0.40
CA ILE A 167 14.27 4.71 0.52
C ILE A 167 15.62 4.05 0.82
N TRP A 168 15.82 3.66 2.07
CA TRP A 168 16.99 2.91 2.52
C TRP A 168 16.58 1.81 3.51
N LEU A 169 17.40 0.78 3.66
CA LEU A 169 17.16 -0.35 4.54
C LEU A 169 17.74 -0.08 5.94
N ASN A 170 16.91 -0.13 6.98
CA ASN A 170 17.37 -0.05 8.35
C ASN A 170 17.89 -1.41 8.82
N GLY A 171 19.21 -1.52 8.99
CA GLY A 171 19.89 -2.74 9.45
C GLY A 171 20.78 -3.36 8.36
N ASN A 172 20.77 -4.68 8.28
CA ASN A 172 21.65 -5.44 7.38
C ASN A 172 20.88 -6.05 6.21
N LEU A 173 21.55 -6.13 5.05
CA LEU A 173 21.06 -6.90 3.91
C LEU A 173 20.86 -8.37 4.32
N PRO A 174 19.78 -9.03 3.87
CA PRO A 174 19.63 -10.48 4.02
C PRO A 174 20.80 -11.25 3.41
N ALA A 175 21.22 -12.33 4.07
CA ALA A 175 22.10 -13.34 3.49
C ALA A 175 21.30 -14.32 2.63
N GLU A 176 21.97 -15.06 1.74
CA GLU A 176 21.28 -16.09 0.94
C GLU A 176 20.61 -17.15 1.84
N ASP A 177 21.28 -17.56 2.91
CA ASP A 177 20.77 -18.54 3.88
C ASP A 177 19.61 -18.00 4.74
N ASP A 178 19.33 -16.70 4.72
CA ASP A 178 18.20 -16.11 5.46
C ASP A 178 16.85 -16.42 4.77
N GLY A 179 16.85 -16.72 3.47
CA GLY A 179 15.64 -16.88 2.67
C GLY A 179 14.80 -15.60 2.60
N ILE A 180 13.46 -15.73 2.64
CA ILE A 180 12.55 -14.58 2.68
C ILE A 180 12.45 -14.06 4.11
N VAL A 181 12.84 -12.80 4.29
CA VAL A 181 12.85 -12.15 5.60
C VAL A 181 12.29 -10.75 5.53
N SER A 182 11.51 -10.39 6.55
CA SER A 182 11.06 -9.01 6.73
C SER A 182 12.21 -8.10 7.11
N ARG A 183 12.21 -6.89 6.55
CA ARG A 183 13.17 -5.83 6.88
C ARG A 183 12.45 -4.50 7.02
N GLU A 184 13.01 -3.62 7.82
CA GLU A 184 12.51 -2.25 7.94
C GLU A 184 13.15 -1.39 6.85
N ALA A 185 12.31 -0.74 6.06
CA ALA A 185 12.71 0.31 5.14
C ALA A 185 12.35 1.67 5.71
N CYS A 186 13.19 2.65 5.45
CA CYS A 186 13.03 4.01 5.92
C CYS A 186 13.00 4.94 4.72
N VAL A 187 12.14 5.95 4.80
CA VAL A 187 11.99 6.99 3.78
C VAL A 187 12.54 8.29 4.33
N GLN A 188 13.45 8.93 3.58
CA GLN A 188 13.92 10.27 3.90
C GLN A 188 12.92 11.30 3.36
N LYS A 189 12.22 12.01 4.26
CA LYS A 189 11.42 13.20 3.92
C LYS A 189 12.19 14.48 4.24
N GLU A 190 11.71 15.63 3.78
CA GLU A 190 12.29 16.91 4.17
C GLU A 190 12.22 17.08 5.69
N ASN A 191 13.39 17.14 6.34
CA ASN A 191 13.58 17.26 7.80
C ASN A 191 13.01 16.13 8.69
N ASP A 192 12.44 15.06 8.12
CA ASP A 192 11.85 13.93 8.88
C ASP A 192 12.22 12.55 8.28
N ILE A 193 12.22 11.50 9.12
CA ILE A 193 12.41 10.10 8.72
C ILE A 193 11.12 9.32 9.05
N VAL A 194 10.58 8.58 8.07
CA VAL A 194 9.39 7.73 8.25
C VAL A 194 9.75 6.27 8.00
N ASN A 195 9.31 5.36 8.86
CA ASN A 195 9.63 3.94 8.78
C ASN A 195 8.44 3.11 8.26
N SER A 196 8.73 2.10 7.45
CA SER A 196 7.78 1.09 6.96
C SER A 196 8.43 -0.30 6.94
N SER A 197 7.64 -1.36 7.07
CA SER A 197 8.14 -2.74 6.94
C SER A 197 7.97 -3.21 5.51
N LEU A 198 9.01 -3.82 4.95
CA LEU A 198 8.95 -4.59 3.70
C LEU A 198 8.87 -6.08 4.06
N THR A 199 7.95 -6.80 3.42
CA THR A 199 7.74 -8.25 3.57
C THR A 199 7.97 -8.96 2.26
#